data_AF-A0A8S7F9A2-F1
#
_entry.id   AF-A0A8S7F9A2-F1
#
_cell.length_a   1.000
_cell.length_b   1.000
_cell.length_c   1.000
_cell.angle_alpha   90.00
_cell.angle_beta   90.00
_cell.angle_gamma   90.00
#
_symmetry.space_group_name_H-M   'P 1'
#
loop_
_entity.id
_entity.type
_entity.pdbx_description
1 polymer ?
#
loop_
_entity_poly.entity_id
_entity_poly.type
_entity_poly.pdbx_seq_one_letter_code
_entity_poly.pdbx_strand_id
1 'polypeptide(L)'
;MPGWWMGAPWTVKKYIDDVFTEGHGTLYASDGRTRKDPSKKYGSGGLVQGKKYMLSLTWNAPMEAFTEKDQFFHGVGVDGVYLPFHKANQFLGMEPLPTFIANDVIKMPDVPRYTEEYRKHLVEIFG
;
A
#
# COMPACT_ATOMS: atom_id res chain seq x y z
N MET A 1 3.44 1.21 8.65
CA MET A 1 4.80 0.64 8.51
C MET A 1 5.80 1.73 8.15
N PRO A 2 7.05 1.67 8.64
CA PRO A 2 8.07 2.66 8.31
C PRO A 2 8.59 2.48 6.87
N GLY A 3 8.93 3.59 6.22
CA GLY A 3 9.59 3.61 4.92
C GLY A 3 11.03 3.11 5.06
N TRP A 4 11.28 1.87 4.64
CA TRP A 4 12.61 1.26 4.61
C TRP A 4 13.01 1.03 3.17
N TRP A 5 14.08 1.69 2.72
CA TRP A 5 14.57 1.62 1.34
C TRP A 5 13.45 1.68 0.29
N MET A 6 12.65 2.73 0.39
CA MET A 6 11.55 3.06 -0.52
C MET A 6 10.30 2.18 -0.45
N GLY A 7 10.17 1.33 0.57
CA GLY A 7 9.01 0.46 0.67
C GLY A 7 8.75 -0.06 2.09
N ALA A 8 8.16 -1.26 2.13
CA ALA A 8 7.90 -1.97 3.36
C ALA A 8 9.19 -2.58 3.92
N PRO A 9 9.35 -2.69 5.26
CA PRO A 9 10.42 -3.47 5.85
C PRO A 9 10.41 -4.92 5.37
N TRP A 10 11.58 -5.57 5.31
CA TRP A 10 11.70 -6.93 4.79
C TRP A 10 10.82 -7.94 5.54
N THR A 11 10.58 -7.73 6.83
CA THR A 11 9.71 -8.59 7.65
C THR A 11 8.26 -8.54 7.19
N VAL A 12 7.77 -7.38 6.74
CA VAL A 12 6.42 -7.23 6.16
C VAL A 12 6.38 -7.89 4.78
N LYS A 13 7.45 -7.76 3.99
CA LYS A 13 7.55 -8.46 2.70
C LYS A 13 7.53 -9.97 2.88
N LYS A 14 8.28 -10.51 3.84
CA LYS A 14 8.24 -11.93 4.20
C LYS A 14 6.84 -12.34 4.65
N TYR A 15 6.18 -11.54 5.49
CA TYR A 15 4.82 -11.81 5.93
C TYR A 15 3.86 -11.98 4.76
N ILE A 16 3.85 -11.05 3.79
CA ILE A 16 2.96 -11.19 2.62
C ILE A 16 3.40 -12.34 1.70
N ASP A 17 4.71 -12.60 1.58
CA ASP A 17 5.20 -13.74 0.78
C ASP A 17 4.73 -15.07 1.36
N ASP A 18 4.79 -15.24 2.68
CA ASP A 18 4.29 -16.44 3.33
C ASP A 18 2.76 -16.50 3.28
N VAL A 19 2.07 -15.47 3.81
CA VAL A 19 0.62 -15.51 4.02
C VAL A 19 -0.16 -15.46 2.71
N PHE A 20 0.22 -14.62 1.75
CA PHE A 20 -0.52 -14.55 0.50
C PHE A 20 -0.31 -15.81 -0.33
N THR A 21 0.90 -16.39 -0.32
CA THR A 21 1.20 -17.62 -1.05
C THR A 21 0.48 -18.82 -0.46
N GLU A 22 0.59 -19.04 0.86
CA GLU A 22 -0.12 -20.11 1.57
C GLU A 22 -1.65 -19.92 1.51
N GLY A 23 -2.12 -18.68 1.32
CA GLY A 23 -3.52 -18.35 1.09
C GLY A 23 -4.07 -18.78 -0.28
N HIS A 24 -3.33 -19.51 -1.12
CA HIS A 24 -3.87 -20.03 -2.38
C HIS A 24 -5.11 -20.90 -2.13
N GLY A 25 -6.17 -20.69 -2.91
CA GLY A 25 -7.48 -21.32 -2.74
C GLY A 25 -8.41 -20.65 -1.72
N THR A 26 -7.92 -19.70 -0.92
CA THR A 26 -8.74 -18.96 0.07
C THR A 26 -8.67 -17.44 -0.10
N LEU A 27 -7.47 -16.88 -0.32
CA LEU A 27 -7.23 -15.46 -0.58
C LEU A 27 -7.26 -15.14 -2.08
N TYR A 28 -6.76 -16.07 -2.92
CA TYR A 28 -6.82 -15.99 -4.37
C TYR A 28 -6.87 -17.39 -4.98
N ALA A 29 -7.49 -17.53 -6.15
CA ALA A 29 -7.58 -18.80 -6.87
C ALA A 29 -6.54 -18.93 -7.98
N SER A 30 -6.21 -17.82 -8.65
CA SER A 30 -5.29 -17.80 -9.80
C SER A 30 -4.83 -16.38 -10.10
N ASP A 31 -4.06 -16.20 -11.17
CA ASP A 31 -3.75 -14.89 -11.72
C ASP A 31 -4.88 -14.27 -12.55
N GLY A 32 -6.03 -14.95 -12.69
CA GLY A 32 -7.20 -14.48 -13.44
C GLY A 32 -7.13 -14.67 -14.96
N ARG A 33 -5.99 -15.15 -15.49
CA ARG A 33 -5.83 -15.40 -16.94
C ARG A 33 -6.41 -16.75 -17.34
N THR A 34 -6.67 -16.90 -18.63
CA THR A 34 -7.08 -18.18 -19.21
C THR A 34 -6.10 -18.60 -20.30
N ARG A 35 -6.00 -19.91 -20.58
CA ARG A 35 -5.16 -20.41 -21.68
C ARG A 35 -5.66 -19.98 -23.07
N LYS A 36 -6.93 -19.59 -23.20
CA LYS A 36 -7.55 -19.15 -24.46
C LYS A 36 -7.08 -17.75 -24.87
N ASP A 37 -6.90 -16.86 -23.91
CA ASP A 37 -6.28 -15.54 -24.12
C ASP A 37 -5.36 -15.21 -22.93
N PRO A 38 -4.07 -15.58 -23.00
CA PRO A 38 -3.13 -15.38 -21.92
C PRO A 38 -2.65 -13.93 -21.78
N SER A 39 -3.06 -13.02 -22.67
CA SER A 39 -2.60 -11.62 -22.71
C SER A 39 -3.44 -10.66 -21.86
N LYS A 40 -4.56 -11.13 -21.30
CA LYS A 40 -5.55 -10.30 -20.59
C LYS A 40 -5.79 -10.82 -19.17
N LYS A 41 -6.37 -9.95 -18.33
CA LYS A 41 -6.95 -10.28 -17.01
C LYS A 41 -5.96 -10.69 -15.90
N TYR A 42 -4.65 -10.50 -16.08
CA TYR A 42 -3.70 -10.66 -14.99
C TYR A 42 -4.09 -9.82 -13.77
N GLY A 43 -4.21 -10.47 -12.61
CA GLY A 43 -4.62 -9.87 -11.35
C GLY A 43 -6.12 -9.91 -11.03
N SER A 44 -6.94 -10.61 -11.81
CA SER A 44 -8.40 -10.70 -11.55
C SER A 44 -8.86 -12.00 -10.88
N GLY A 45 -7.93 -12.83 -10.37
CA GLY A 45 -8.22 -14.14 -9.80
C GLY A 45 -8.30 -14.19 -8.27
N GLY A 46 -8.39 -13.03 -7.60
CA GLY A 46 -8.60 -12.92 -6.17
C GLY A 46 -9.91 -13.55 -5.67
N LEU A 47 -10.02 -13.81 -4.37
CA LEU A 47 -11.20 -14.41 -3.74
C LEU A 47 -11.80 -13.55 -2.62
N VAL A 48 -11.16 -12.44 -2.26
CA VAL A 48 -11.56 -11.60 -1.13
C VAL A 48 -12.07 -10.23 -1.56
N GLN A 49 -12.86 -10.21 -2.65
CA GLN A 49 -13.55 -9.02 -3.11
C GLN A 49 -14.44 -8.43 -2.00
N GLY A 50 -14.58 -7.10 -2.02
CA GLY A 50 -15.33 -6.34 -1.00
C GLY A 50 -14.55 -6.07 0.29
N LYS A 51 -13.39 -6.72 0.50
CA LYS A 51 -12.46 -6.31 1.56
C LYS A 51 -11.66 -5.09 1.14
N LYS A 52 -11.34 -4.25 2.12
CA LYS A 52 -10.53 -3.04 1.94
C LYS A 52 -9.24 -3.13 2.74
N TYR A 53 -8.20 -2.46 2.27
CA TYR A 53 -6.93 -2.30 2.99
C TYR A 53 -6.51 -0.83 2.98
N MET A 54 -5.69 -0.43 3.95
CA MET A 54 -5.17 0.94 4.06
C MET A 54 -3.68 0.89 4.37
N LEU A 55 -2.91 1.79 3.76
CA LEU A 55 -1.52 2.00 4.15
C LEU A 55 -1.45 3.16 5.15
N SER A 56 -0.82 2.92 6.29
CA SER A 56 -0.46 3.96 7.25
C SER A 56 1.06 3.93 7.41
N LEU A 57 1.74 5.00 6.99
CA LEU A 57 3.17 5.03 6.71
C LEU A 57 3.90 6.08 7.54
N THR A 58 5.18 5.85 7.83
CA THR A 58 6.05 6.85 8.46
C THR A 58 7.34 6.98 7.67
N TRP A 59 7.73 8.21 7.34
CA TRP A 59 8.87 8.52 6.48
C TRP A 59 9.65 9.71 7.01
N ASN A 60 10.97 9.70 6.82
CA ASN A 60 11.78 10.89 7.01
C ASN A 60 11.80 11.80 5.78
N ALA A 61 11.40 11.32 4.59
CA ALA A 61 11.27 12.19 3.44
C ALA A 61 10.12 13.19 3.67
N PRO A 62 10.27 14.46 3.26
CA PRO A 62 9.19 15.44 3.27
C PRO A 62 8.10 15.06 2.26
N MET A 63 6.89 15.62 2.39
CA MET A 63 5.77 15.30 1.49
C MET A 63 6.06 15.69 0.04
N GLU A 64 6.74 16.82 -0.14
CA GLU A 64 7.10 17.42 -1.43
C GLU A 64 7.97 16.49 -2.27
N ALA A 65 8.77 15.61 -1.64
CA ALA A 65 9.55 14.62 -2.37
C ALA A 65 8.68 13.65 -3.19
N PHE A 66 7.43 13.43 -2.74
CA PHE A 66 6.44 12.56 -3.40
C PHE A 66 5.57 13.31 -4.41
N THR A 67 5.26 14.59 -4.17
CA THR A 67 4.27 15.35 -4.94
C THR A 67 4.88 16.24 -6.02
N GLU A 68 6.09 16.76 -5.80
CA GLU A 68 6.75 17.67 -6.75
C GLU A 68 7.45 16.91 -7.88
N LYS A 69 7.28 17.40 -9.12
CA LYS A 69 7.71 16.71 -10.35
C LYS A 69 9.23 16.71 -10.56
N ASP A 70 9.91 17.70 -10.03
CA ASP A 70 11.36 17.90 -10.14
C ASP A 70 12.14 17.25 -8.98
N GLN A 71 11.44 16.63 -8.02
CA GLN A 71 12.04 15.93 -6.90
C GLN A 71 12.17 14.42 -7.15
N PHE A 72 12.73 13.70 -6.16
CA PHE A 72 13.21 12.32 -6.27
C PHE A 72 12.19 11.32 -6.85
N PHE A 73 10.91 11.41 -6.44
CA PHE A 73 9.86 10.52 -6.93
C PHE A 73 9.12 11.05 -8.17
N HIS A 74 9.53 12.19 -8.73
CA HIS A 74 8.96 12.78 -9.94
C HIS A 74 7.43 13.00 -9.88
N GLY A 75 6.91 13.34 -8.71
CA GLY A 75 5.50 13.66 -8.52
C GLY A 75 4.53 12.49 -8.68
N VAL A 76 4.98 11.23 -8.59
CA VAL A 76 4.09 10.06 -8.70
C VAL A 76 3.18 9.86 -7.47
N GLY A 77 3.43 10.60 -6.39
CA GLY A 77 2.71 10.48 -5.12
C GLY A 77 3.12 9.23 -4.32
N VAL A 78 2.64 9.17 -3.07
CA VAL A 78 2.96 8.07 -2.14
C VAL A 78 2.45 6.72 -2.68
N ASP A 79 1.23 6.68 -3.20
CA ASP A 79 0.65 5.45 -3.77
C ASP A 79 1.38 4.99 -5.04
N GLY A 80 2.02 5.91 -5.77
CA GLY A 80 2.90 5.59 -6.89
C GLY A 80 4.18 4.90 -6.43
N VAL A 81 4.78 5.36 -5.33
CA VAL A 81 5.95 4.70 -4.69
C VAL A 81 5.58 3.31 -4.16
N TYR A 82 4.38 3.17 -3.58
CA TYR A 82 3.87 1.91 -3.04
C TYR A 82 3.07 1.06 -4.05
N LEU A 83 3.11 1.38 -5.34
CA LEU A 83 2.40 0.66 -6.40
C LEU A 83 2.52 -0.87 -6.31
N PRO A 84 3.72 -1.49 -6.17
CA PRO A 84 3.80 -2.95 -6.07
C PRO A 84 3.10 -3.51 -4.83
N PHE A 85 3.12 -2.79 -3.70
CA PHE A 85 2.45 -3.19 -2.48
C PHE A 85 0.92 -3.09 -2.63
N HIS A 86 0.43 -2.02 -3.28
CA HIS A 86 -0.98 -1.90 -3.65
C HIS A 86 -1.42 -3.04 -4.56
N LYS A 87 -0.61 -3.37 -5.57
CA LYS A 87 -0.92 -4.42 -6.55
C LYS A 87 -0.93 -5.82 -5.93
N ALA A 88 -0.05 -6.11 -4.97
CA ALA A 88 -0.09 -7.37 -4.23
C ALA A 88 -1.42 -7.57 -3.48
N ASN A 89 -1.94 -6.52 -2.84
CA ASN A 89 -3.24 -6.57 -2.16
C ASN A 89 -4.42 -6.62 -3.14
N GLN A 90 -4.36 -5.84 -4.23
CA GLN A 90 -5.39 -5.83 -5.27
C GLN A 90 -5.46 -7.16 -6.04
N PHE A 91 -4.36 -7.90 -6.14
CA PHE A 91 -4.33 -9.24 -6.74
C PHE A 91 -5.23 -10.22 -5.98
N LEU A 92 -5.37 -10.05 -4.67
CA LEU A 92 -6.32 -10.81 -3.84
C LEU A 92 -7.78 -10.36 -4.02
N GLY A 93 -8.01 -9.26 -4.73
CA GLY A 93 -9.34 -8.68 -4.98
C GLY A 93 -9.73 -7.54 -4.04
N MET A 94 -8.81 -7.06 -3.20
CA MET A 94 -9.09 -5.99 -2.22
C MET A 94 -9.00 -4.59 -2.83
N GLU A 95 -9.71 -3.65 -2.22
CA GLU A 95 -9.71 -2.23 -2.63
C GLU A 95 -8.92 -1.35 -1.65
N PRO A 96 -8.11 -0.40 -2.15
CA PRO A 96 -7.39 0.53 -1.26
C PRO A 96 -8.35 1.57 -0.66
N LEU A 97 -8.09 1.92 0.59
CA LEU A 97 -8.54 3.14 1.24
C LEU A 97 -7.44 4.21 1.12
N PRO A 98 -7.77 5.51 1.30
CA PRO A 98 -6.79 6.59 1.27
C PRO A 98 -5.60 6.31 2.19
N THR A 99 -4.39 6.43 1.64
CA THR A 99 -3.15 6.24 2.39
C THR A 99 -2.96 7.37 3.40
N PHE A 100 -2.58 7.03 4.63
CA PHE A 100 -2.06 7.96 5.62
C PHE A 100 -0.53 7.91 5.63
N ILE A 101 0.13 9.07 5.74
CA ILE A 101 1.58 9.15 5.87
C ILE A 101 1.97 10.27 6.83
N ALA A 102 2.93 9.98 7.71
CA ALA A 102 3.64 10.98 8.50
C ALA A 102 5.05 11.19 7.90
N ASN A 103 5.39 12.44 7.58
CA ASN A 103 6.65 12.85 6.95
C ASN A 103 7.58 13.57 7.94
N ASP A 104 8.88 13.67 7.63
CA ASP A 104 9.92 14.27 8.48
C ASP A 104 10.02 13.71 9.91
N VAL A 105 9.61 12.46 10.13
CA VAL A 105 9.44 11.88 11.48
C VAL A 105 10.72 11.74 12.32
N ILE A 106 11.91 11.88 11.72
CA ILE A 106 13.20 11.85 12.43
C ILE A 106 13.74 13.27 12.64
N LYS A 107 13.73 14.11 11.61
CA LYS A 107 14.29 15.46 11.67
C LYS A 107 13.38 16.47 12.39
N MET A 108 12.06 16.31 12.27
CA MET A 108 11.06 17.19 12.89
C MET A 108 9.93 16.35 13.52
N PRO A 109 10.22 15.59 14.60
CA PRO A 109 9.21 14.74 15.22
C PRO A 109 8.10 15.57 15.90
N ASP A 110 6.85 15.31 15.52
CA ASP A 110 5.66 15.95 16.09
C ASP A 110 4.54 14.92 16.34
N VAL A 111 4.76 14.07 17.35
CA VAL A 111 3.85 12.97 17.69
C VAL A 111 2.42 13.43 18.00
N PRO A 112 2.18 14.52 18.76
CA PRO A 112 0.83 15.00 19.03
C PRO A 112 0.06 15.34 17.75
N ARG A 113 0.69 16.07 16.81
CA ARG A 113 0.06 16.40 15.53
C ARG A 113 -0.27 15.17 14.72
N TYR A 114 0.67 14.24 14.53
CA TYR A 114 0.42 13.01 13.76
C TYR A 114 -0.68 12.14 14.39
N THR A 115 -0.79 12.15 15.73
CA THR A 115 -1.86 11.42 16.43
C THR A 115 -3.23 12.00 16.10
N GLU A 116 -3.35 13.33 16.10
CA GLU A 116 -4.61 14.01 15.75
C GLU A 116 -4.96 13.84 14.27
N GLU A 117 -3.98 14.04 13.38
CA GLU A 117 -4.15 13.83 11.94
C GLU A 117 -4.59 12.39 11.62
N TYR A 118 -3.96 11.39 12.27
CA TYR A 118 -4.34 10.00 12.06
C TYR A 118 -5.73 9.69 12.60
N ARG A 119 -6.10 10.24 13.76
CA ARG A 119 -7.46 10.10 14.31
C ARG A 119 -8.48 10.68 13.34
N LYS A 120 -8.24 11.89 12.82
CA LYS A 120 -9.10 12.54 11.84
C LYS A 120 -9.24 11.69 10.56
N HIS A 121 -8.13 11.17 10.04
CA HIS A 121 -8.11 10.28 8.87
C HIS A 121 -8.96 9.02 9.08
N LEU A 122 -8.85 8.40 10.26
CA LEU A 122 -9.64 7.21 10.61
C LEU A 122 -11.15 7.54 10.72
N VAL A 123 -11.50 8.66 11.33
CA VAL A 123 -12.90 9.15 11.43
C VAL A 123 -13.47 9.42 10.03
N GLU A 124 -12.71 10.06 9.14
CA GLU A 124 -13.15 10.33 7.76
C GLU A 124 -13.41 9.05 6.96
N ILE A 125 -12.66 7.98 7.24
CA ILE A 125 -12.78 6.70 6.51
C ILE A 125 -13.85 5.77 7.12
N PHE A 126 -13.97 5.75 8.45
CA PHE A 126 -14.75 4.73 9.17
C PHE A 126 -15.93 5.26 9.98
N GLY A 127 -16.00 6.56 10.28
CA GLY A 127 -17.01 7.17 11.15
C GLY A 127 -16.55 7.32 12.59
#